data_AF-A0A820DDJ4-F1
#
_entry.id   AF-A0A820DDJ4-F1
#
_cell.length_a   1.000
_cell.length_b   1.000
_cell.length_c   1.000
_cell.angle_alpha   90.00
_cell.angle_beta   90.00
_cell.angle_gamma   90.00
#
_symmetry.space_group_name_H-M   'P 1'
#
loop_
_entity.id
_entity.type
_entity.pdbx_description
1 polymer ?
#
loop_
_entity_poly.entity_id
_entity_poly.type
_entity_poly.pdbx_seq_one_letter_code
_entity_poly.pdbx_strand_id
1 'polypeptide(L)' 'SEDTKPELKLNDVVQVVYDDGKLYETKLVRFDSTTNKYKVKYTNRQYGYEWTIVDRILKV' A
#
# COMPACT_ATOMS: atom_id res chain seq x y z
N SER A 1 -23.83 8.51 0.36
CA SER A 1 -23.20 7.41 1.13
C SER A 1 -21.78 7.83 1.38
N GLU A 2 -21.40 8.03 2.65
CA GLU A 2 -19.98 8.21 2.97
C GLU A 2 -19.27 6.90 2.63
N ASP A 3 -18.66 6.85 1.43
CA ASP A 3 -17.63 5.88 1.10
C ASP A 3 -16.48 6.11 2.09
N THR A 4 -16.62 5.51 3.26
CA THR A 4 -15.57 5.48 4.27
C THR A 4 -14.45 4.67 3.66
N LYS A 5 -13.45 5.39 3.10
CA LYS A 5 -12.21 4.80 2.58
C LYS A 5 -11.77 3.75 3.59
N PRO A 6 -11.69 2.47 3.21
CA PRO A 6 -11.55 1.42 4.20
C PRO A 6 -10.22 1.62 4.94
N GLU A 7 -10.29 1.57 6.26
CA GLU A 7 -9.14 1.80 7.15
C GLU A 7 -8.00 0.85 6.78
N LEU A 8 -6.81 1.40 6.50
CA LEU A 8 -5.61 0.65 6.12
C LEU A 8 -4.86 0.19 7.37
N LYS A 9 -4.70 -1.12 7.54
CA LYS A 9 -4.06 -1.72 8.73
C LYS A 9 -2.73 -2.37 8.38
N LEU A 10 -1.79 -2.35 9.32
CA LEU A 10 -0.55 -3.10 9.14
C LEU A 10 -0.86 -4.59 8.97
N ASN A 11 -0.13 -5.22 8.07
CA ASN A 11 -0.33 -6.57 7.56
C ASN A 11 -1.45 -6.77 6.54
N ASP A 12 -2.26 -5.74 6.24
CA ASP A 12 -3.21 -5.83 5.12
C ASP A 12 -2.46 -6.09 3.82
N VAL A 13 -3.03 -6.98 3.00
CA VAL A 13 -2.64 -7.15 1.60
C VAL A 13 -3.48 -6.19 0.78
N VAL A 14 -2.80 -5.36 -0.02
CA VAL A 14 -3.38 -4.28 -0.81
C VAL A 14 -2.77 -4.27 -2.19
N GLN A 15 -3.45 -3.64 -3.14
CA GLN A 15 -2.86 -3.32 -4.43
C GLN A 15 -2.31 -1.90 -4.43
N VAL A 16 -1.16 -1.69 -5.05
CA VAL A 16 -0.55 -0.36 -5.23
C VAL A 16 -0.41 -0.07 -6.71
N VAL A 17 -0.89 1.11 -7.15
CA VAL A 17 -0.67 1.64 -8.50
C VAL A 17 0.68 2.34 -8.55
N TYR A 18 1.55 1.95 -9.47
CA TYR A 18 2.85 2.59 -9.68
C TYR A 18 2.85 3.51 -10.92
N ASP A 19 3.95 4.22 -11.12
CA ASP A 19 4.11 5.21 -12.20
C ASP A 19 4.03 4.59 -13.61
N ASP A 20 4.19 3.26 -13.73
CA ASP A 20 3.97 2.52 -14.97
C ASP A 20 2.49 2.14 -15.20
N GLY A 21 1.59 2.60 -14.31
CA GLY A 21 0.16 2.34 -14.34
C GLY A 21 -0.22 0.92 -13.92
N LYS A 22 0.73 0.07 -13.53
CA LYS A 22 0.44 -1.31 -13.13
C LYS A 22 0.12 -1.41 -11.65
N LEU A 23 -0.69 -2.41 -11.34
CA LEU A 23 -1.06 -2.81 -9.99
C LEU A 23 -0.13 -3.93 -9.51
N TYR A 24 0.39 -3.76 -8.30
CA TYR A 24 1.15 -4.80 -7.63
C TYR A 24 0.53 -5.11 -6.28
N GLU A 25 0.38 -6.39 -6.00
CA GLU A 25 -0.02 -6.86 -4.69
C GLU A 25 1.14 -6.70 -3.69
N THR A 26 0.86 -6.05 -2.58
CA THR A 26 1.83 -5.74 -1.55
C THR A 26 1.21 -5.88 -0.17
N LYS A 27 2.05 -6.09 0.84
CA LYS A 27 1.66 -6.12 2.25
C LYS A 27 2.10 -4.84 2.94
N LEU A 28 1.21 -4.18 3.69
CA LEU A 28 1.55 -3.03 4.52
C LEU A 28 2.41 -3.48 5.71
N VAL A 29 3.62 -2.93 5.86
CA VAL A 29 4.55 -3.35 6.93
C VAL A 29 4.91 -2.25 7.91
N ARG A 30 4.77 -0.98 7.52
CA ARG A 30 4.98 0.17 8.42
C ARG A 30 4.20 1.37 7.91
N PHE A 31 3.74 2.24 8.83
CA PHE A 31 3.21 3.56 8.51
C PHE A 31 4.17 4.64 9.04
N ASP A 32 4.39 5.69 8.26
CA ASP A 32 5.07 6.91 8.67
C ASP A 32 4.08 8.07 8.60
N SER A 33 3.67 8.56 9.77
CA SER A 33 2.74 9.68 9.90
C SER A 33 3.34 11.03 9.52
N THR A 34 4.67 11.16 9.52
CA THR A 34 5.37 12.40 9.14
C THR A 34 5.22 12.68 7.66
N THR A 35 5.30 11.62 6.85
CA THR A 35 5.22 11.70 5.38
C THR A 35 3.90 11.20 4.82
N ASN A 36 3.01 10.70 5.69
CA ASN A 36 1.75 10.05 5.35
C ASN A 36 1.93 8.94 4.28
N LYS A 37 2.92 8.06 4.51
CA LYS A 37 3.28 6.97 3.60
C LYS A 37 3.25 5.63 4.33
N TYR A 38 2.96 4.57 3.58
CA TYR A 38 3.18 3.21 4.03
C TYR A 38 4.44 2.64 3.40
N LYS A 39 5.22 1.92 4.21
CA LYS A 39 6.19 0.96 3.70
C LYS A 39 5.45 -0.32 3.36
N VAL A 40 5.65 -0.80 2.14
CA VAL A 40 5.02 -2.01 1.62
C VAL A 40 6.08 -3.05 1.28
N LYS A 41 5.69 -4.32 1.29
CA LYS A 41 6.49 -5.45 0.80
C LYS A 41 5.76 -6.11 -0.35
N TYR A 42 6.39 -6.31 -1.49
CA TYR A 42 5.80 -7.07 -2.60
C TYR A 42 5.54 -8.51 -2.17
N THR A 43 4.32 -9.03 -2.41
CA THR A 43 3.97 -10.41 -2.03
C THR A 43 4.67 -11.43 -2.94
N ASN A 44 4.83 -11.09 -4.22
CA ASN A 44 5.39 -11.97 -5.26
C ASN A 44 6.91 -11.89 -5.41
N ARG A 45 7.62 -11.11 -4.58
CA ARG A 45 9.08 -10.98 -4.61
C ARG A 45 9.68 -11.25 -3.25
N GLN A 46 10.71 -12.10 -3.21
CA GLN A 46 11.37 -12.51 -1.97
C GLN A 46 12.02 -11.31 -1.24
N TYR A 47 12.52 -10.33 -2.00
CA TYR A 47 13.12 -9.10 -1.48
C TYR A 47 12.63 -7.90 -2.30
N GLY A 48 11.84 -7.03 -1.68
CA GLY A 48 11.38 -5.78 -2.29
C GLY A 48 10.53 -5.02 -1.29
N TYR A 49 11.09 -3.94 -0.75
CA TYR A 49 10.35 -3.00 0.10
C TYR A 49 10.38 -1.63 -0.55
N GLU A 50 9.29 -0.90 -0.41
CA GLU A 50 9.17 0.44 -0.96
C GLU A 50 8.25 1.30 -0.09
N TRP A 51 8.38 2.62 -0.18
CA TRP A 51 7.45 3.55 0.43
C TRP A 51 6.47 4.07 -0.62
N THR A 52 5.18 3.99 -0.34
CA THR A 52 4.13 4.49 -1.23
C THR A 52 3.19 5.45 -0.49
N ILE A 53 2.59 6.38 -1.23
CA ILE A 53 1.58 7.31 -0.69
C ILE A 53 0.24 6.60 -0.55
N VAL A 54 -0.55 7.02 0.43
CA VAL A 54 -1.86 6.43 0.75
C VAL A 54 -2.83 6.44 -0.43
N ASP A 55 -2.70 7.40 -1.35
CA ASP A 55 -3.60 7.52 -2.52
C ASP A 55 -3.29 6.54 -3.64
N ARG A 56 -2.11 5.90 -3.62
CA ARG A 56 -1.77 4.82 -4.56
C ARG A 56 -2.28 3.46 -4.06
N ILE A 57 -2.75 3.35 -2.82
CA ILE A 57 -3.18 2.10 -2.19
C ILE A 57 -4.67 1.87 -2.44
N LEU A 58 -4.97 0.73 -3.06
CA LEU A 58 -6.30 0.20 -3.27
C LEU A 58 -6.49 -1.02 -2.36
N LYS A 59 -7.54 -1.01 -1.54
CA LYS A 59 -7.89 -2.19 -0.74
C LYS A 59 -8.59 -3.21 -1.64
N VAL A 60 -8.18 -4.47 -1.51
CA VAL A 60 -8.76 -5.61 -2.24
C VAL A 60 -9.95 -6.16 -1.47
#